data_AF-A0A932NRH2-F1
#
_entry.id   AF-A0A932NRH2-F1
#
_cell.length_a   1.000
_cell.length_b   1.000
_cell.length_c   1.000
_cell.angle_alpha   90.00
_cell.angle_beta   90.00
_cell.angle_gamma   90.00
#
_symmetry.space_group_name_H-M   'P 1'
#
loop_
_entity.id
_entity.type
_entity.pdbx_description
1 polymer ?
#
loop_
_entity_poly.entity_id
_entity_poly.type
_entity_poly.pdbx_seq_one_letter_code
_entity_poly.pdbx_strand_id
1 'polypeptide(L)'
;LGDQLIARHVRRYDRFQDVEDPDHPKPLLEQRKKARDHKVFMRFLALSPRAEAYYLKLEERHLNPHHHVRKIVALSDIYDPAAVARAMDDALVYEAFASEYIANLLEQRARCIPEASALHLTRREDLLEVRLAPPDLSIYQATLQPHPPNT
;
A
#
# COMPACT_ATOMS: atom_id res chain seq x y z
N LEU A 1 48.71 -13.52 21.54
CA LEU A 1 48.04 -12.92 20.37
C LEU A 1 48.15 -13.94 19.26
N GLY A 2 47.10 -14.74 19.09
CA GLY A 2 47.11 -15.89 18.18
C GLY A 2 46.73 -15.47 16.77
N ASP A 3 47.42 -16.02 15.77
CA ASP A 3 47.10 -15.87 14.36
C ASP A 3 45.68 -16.37 14.09
N GLN A 4 44.76 -15.44 13.84
CA GLN A 4 43.41 -15.77 13.40
C GLN A 4 43.45 -16.01 11.89
N LEU A 5 43.27 -17.26 11.49
CA LEU A 5 43.27 -17.67 10.09
C LEU A 5 42.05 -17.05 9.36
N ILE A 6 42.30 -16.08 8.48
CA ILE A 6 41.25 -15.26 7.84
C ILE A 6 40.65 -15.95 6.59
N ALA A 7 41.39 -16.82 5.91
CA ALA A 7 40.90 -17.57 4.76
C ALA A 7 41.71 -18.85 4.49
N ARG A 8 41.08 -19.88 3.90
CA ARG A 8 41.74 -21.07 3.34
C ARG A 8 41.31 -21.23 1.88
N HIS A 9 42.26 -21.17 0.94
CA HIS A 9 41.99 -21.42 -0.48
C HIS A 9 42.78 -22.62 -0.98
N VAL A 10 42.12 -23.50 -1.74
CA VAL A 10 42.78 -24.62 -2.43
C VAL A 10 43.58 -24.06 -3.61
N ARG A 11 44.84 -24.46 -3.75
CA ARG A 11 45.70 -24.02 -4.86
C ARG A 11 45.10 -24.46 -6.20
N ARG A 12 44.75 -23.50 -7.06
CA ARG A 12 44.29 -23.72 -8.44
C ARG A 12 45.28 -23.09 -9.42
N TYR A 13 45.48 -23.74 -10.57
CA TYR A 13 46.44 -23.34 -11.60
C TYR A 13 45.80 -22.66 -12.82
N ASP A 14 44.47 -22.54 -12.83
CA ASP A 14 43.73 -21.87 -13.91
C ASP A 14 43.93 -20.35 -13.84
N ARG A 15 44.09 -19.72 -15.01
CA ARG A 15 44.27 -18.26 -15.15
C ARG A 15 42.94 -17.59 -15.48
N PHE A 16 42.74 -16.35 -15.01
CA PHE A 16 41.51 -15.55 -15.22
C PHE A 16 40.22 -16.10 -14.57
N GLN A 17 40.31 -16.80 -13.44
CA GLN A 17 39.13 -17.15 -12.64
C GLN A 17 38.99 -16.21 -11.44
N ASP A 18 37.81 -15.61 -11.31
CA ASP A 18 37.41 -14.94 -10.07
C ASP A 18 37.07 -16.02 -9.04
N VAL A 19 38.01 -16.29 -8.14
CA VAL A 19 37.82 -17.22 -7.02
C VAL A 19 37.37 -16.41 -5.82
N GLU A 20 36.06 -16.14 -5.75
CA GLU A 20 35.44 -15.53 -4.58
C GLU A 20 34.81 -16.61 -3.69
N ASP A 21 35.02 -16.50 -2.39
CA ASP A 21 34.26 -17.30 -1.43
C ASP A 21 32.80 -16.83 -1.45
N PRO A 22 31.82 -17.73 -1.67
CA PRO A 22 30.41 -17.36 -1.75
C PRO A 22 29.85 -16.67 -0.49
N ASP A 23 30.54 -16.74 0.65
CA ASP A 23 30.17 -16.05 1.89
C ASP A 23 30.68 -14.60 1.96
N HIS A 24 31.74 -14.24 1.23
CA HIS A 24 32.32 -12.89 1.25
C HIS A 24 31.42 -11.76 0.70
N PRO A 25 30.61 -11.94 -0.36
CA PRO A 25 29.75 -10.86 -0.86
C PRO A 25 28.47 -10.67 -0.02
N LYS A 26 28.06 -11.66 0.79
CA LYS A 26 26.85 -11.59 1.62
C LYS A 26 26.77 -10.34 2.51
N PRO A 27 27.81 -9.99 3.31
CA PRO A 27 27.76 -8.78 4.14
C PRO A 27 27.64 -7.49 3.31
N LEU A 28 28.29 -7.42 2.15
CA LEU A 28 28.18 -6.25 1.26
C LEU A 28 26.77 -6.13 0.67
N LEU A 29 26.15 -7.24 0.27
CA LEU A 29 24.77 -7.26 -0.22
C LEU A 29 23.77 -6.83 0.86
N GLU A 30 23.95 -7.30 2.09
CA GLU A 30 23.12 -6.90 3.24
C GLU A 30 23.26 -5.40 3.56
N GLN A 31 24.49 -4.87 3.58
CA GLN A 31 24.73 -3.44 3.79
C GLN A 31 24.05 -2.60 2.69
N ARG A 32 24.18 -3.00 1.42
CA ARG A 32 23.51 -2.32 0.29
C ARG A 32 21.98 -2.36 0.43
N LYS A 33 21.42 -3.50 0.84
CA LYS A 33 19.98 -3.66 1.09
C LYS A 33 19.51 -2.74 2.22
N LYS A 34 20.20 -2.72 3.36
CA LYS A 34 19.89 -1.83 4.49
C LYS A 34 19.94 -0.35 4.10
N ALA A 35 20.97 0.06 3.36
CA ALA A 35 21.10 1.43 2.88
C ALA A 35 19.95 1.84 1.95
N ARG A 36 19.53 0.92 1.05
CA ARG A 36 18.36 1.15 0.17
C ARG A 36 17.07 1.28 0.98
N ASP A 37 16.83 0.38 1.93
CA ASP A 37 15.62 0.40 2.76
C ASP A 37 15.56 1.66 3.62
N HIS A 38 16.69 2.10 4.17
CA HIS A 38 16.79 3.37 4.90
C HIS A 38 16.44 4.58 4.03
N LYS A 39 16.94 4.63 2.78
CA LYS A 39 16.58 5.70 1.83
C LYS A 39 15.08 5.73 1.53
N VAL A 40 14.47 4.57 1.32
CA VAL A 40 13.02 4.46 1.09
C VAL A 40 12.25 4.94 2.33
N PHE A 41 12.68 4.53 3.52
CA PHE A 41 12.04 4.95 4.75
C PHE A 41 12.13 6.45 4.97
N MET A 42 13.28 7.08 4.68
CA MET A 42 13.42 8.54 4.75
C MET A 42 12.53 9.25 3.74
N ARG A 43 12.39 8.73 2.51
CA ARG A 43 11.42 9.27 1.54
C ARG A 43 10.00 9.17 2.06
N PHE A 44 9.63 8.05 2.68
CA PHE A 44 8.31 7.84 3.26
C PHE A 44 8.02 8.83 4.38
N LEU A 45 8.96 9.04 5.32
CA LEU A 45 8.81 10.02 6.39
C LEU A 45 8.65 11.45 5.87
N ALA A 46 9.25 11.76 4.72
CA ALA A 46 9.13 13.07 4.09
C ALA A 46 7.77 13.32 3.40
N LEU A 47 6.92 12.29 3.21
CA LEU A 47 5.63 12.44 2.54
C LEU A 47 4.61 13.22 3.38
N SER A 48 4.60 13.03 4.69
CA SER A 48 3.66 13.70 5.60
C SER A 48 4.29 13.86 6.98
N PRO A 49 4.04 14.98 7.69
CA PRO A 49 4.41 15.13 9.10
C PRO A 49 3.86 14.02 10.01
N ARG A 50 2.78 13.33 9.59
CA ARG A 50 2.14 12.23 10.33
C ARG A 50 2.59 10.85 9.87
N ALA A 51 3.58 10.76 8.98
CA ALA A 51 4.06 9.50 8.42
C ALA A 51 4.62 8.54 9.48
N GLU A 52 5.31 9.06 10.49
CA GLU A 52 5.80 8.24 11.61
C GLU A 52 4.65 7.59 12.40
N ALA A 53 3.62 8.36 12.73
CA ALA A 53 2.42 7.84 13.41
C ALA A 53 1.70 6.78 12.57
N TYR A 54 1.61 7.00 11.24
CA TYR A 54 1.07 6.00 10.32
C TYR A 54 1.90 4.71 10.33
N TYR A 55 3.24 4.82 10.32
CA TYR A 55 4.13 3.67 10.34
C TYR A 55 3.99 2.83 11.61
N LEU A 56 3.89 3.46 12.78
CA LEU A 56 3.68 2.74 14.04
C LEU A 56 2.39 1.91 14.00
N LYS A 57 1.29 2.49 13.51
CA LYS A 57 0.02 1.76 13.35
C LYS A 57 0.05 0.67 12.29
N LEU A 58 0.84 0.88 11.24
CA LEU A 58 1.07 -0.12 10.20
C LEU A 58 1.88 -1.32 10.73
N GLU A 59 2.89 -1.07 11.57
CA GLU A 59 3.71 -2.10 12.22
C GLU A 59 2.92 -2.91 13.25
N GLU A 60 2.02 -2.28 14.00
CA GLU A 60 1.09 -2.96 14.92
C GLU A 60 0.15 -3.95 14.21
N ARG A 61 -0.22 -3.68 12.95
CA ARG A 61 -1.29 -4.40 12.24
C ARG A 61 -0.80 -5.38 11.17
N HIS A 62 0.44 -5.25 10.69
CA HIS A 62 0.95 -6.05 9.58
C HIS A 62 2.31 -6.67 9.85
N LEU A 63 2.50 -7.91 9.38
CA LEU A 63 3.77 -8.64 9.48
C LEU A 63 4.88 -8.04 8.60
N ASN A 64 4.54 -7.25 7.58
CA ASN A 64 5.51 -6.67 6.65
C ASN A 64 5.24 -5.18 6.36
N PRO A 65 5.49 -4.28 7.33
CA PRO A 65 5.25 -2.85 7.17
C PRO A 65 6.15 -2.21 6.10
N HIS A 66 7.40 -2.70 5.95
CA HIS A 66 8.32 -2.19 4.93
C HIS A 66 7.82 -2.39 3.49
N HIS A 67 7.06 -3.46 3.23
CA HIS A 67 6.44 -3.68 1.92
C HIS A 67 5.43 -2.58 1.59
N HIS A 68 4.56 -2.25 2.53
CA HIS A 68 3.60 -1.16 2.39
C HIS A 68 4.31 0.20 2.25
N VAL A 69 5.38 0.45 3.02
CA VAL A 69 6.20 1.66 2.89
C VAL A 69 6.75 1.79 1.46
N ARG A 70 7.35 0.73 0.90
CA ARG A 70 7.86 0.75 -0.49
C ARG A 70 6.75 1.06 -1.49
N LYS A 71 5.57 0.45 -1.34
CA LYS A 71 4.41 0.71 -2.21
C LYS A 71 3.91 2.14 -2.10
N ILE A 72 3.80 2.70 -0.90
CA ILE A 72 3.34 4.08 -0.68
C ILE A 72 4.33 5.07 -1.28
N VAL A 73 5.65 4.83 -1.11
CA VAL A 73 6.68 5.64 -1.77
C VAL A 73 6.57 5.54 -3.29
N ALA A 74 6.31 4.36 -3.84
CA ALA A 74 6.08 4.20 -5.28
C ALA A 74 4.81 4.94 -5.76
N LEU A 75 3.76 5.02 -4.95
CA LEU A 75 2.58 5.82 -5.27
C LEU A 75 2.92 7.32 -5.39
N SER A 76 3.87 7.84 -4.60
CA SER A 76 4.35 9.22 -4.73
C SER A 76 5.17 9.50 -6.00
N ASP A 77 5.59 8.45 -6.72
CA ASP A 77 6.23 8.59 -8.04
C ASP A 77 5.19 8.71 -9.17
N ILE A 78 3.94 8.32 -8.92
CA ILE A 78 2.84 8.31 -9.90
C ILE A 78 1.85 9.46 -9.64
N TYR A 79 1.55 9.72 -8.38
CA TYR A 79 0.61 10.74 -7.91
C TYR A 79 1.36 11.89 -7.26
N ASP A 80 0.74 13.07 -7.23
CA ASP A 80 1.25 14.23 -6.49
C ASP A 80 1.52 13.86 -5.02
N PRO A 81 2.75 14.09 -4.49
CA PRO A 81 3.07 13.85 -3.08
C PRO A 81 2.07 14.47 -2.10
N ALA A 82 1.49 15.64 -2.43
CA ALA A 82 0.47 16.27 -1.60
C ALA A 82 -0.87 15.48 -1.57
N ALA A 83 -1.20 14.78 -2.66
CA ALA A 83 -2.34 13.87 -2.68
C ALA A 83 -2.09 12.62 -1.83
N VAL A 84 -0.86 12.08 -1.88
CA VAL A 84 -0.44 10.93 -1.04
C VAL A 84 -0.47 11.30 0.45
N ALA A 85 0.06 12.48 0.80
CA ALA A 85 0.04 13.00 2.17
C ALA A 85 -1.39 13.08 2.73
N ARG A 86 -2.32 13.68 1.96
CA ARG A 86 -3.73 13.75 2.33
C ARG A 86 -4.34 12.36 2.48
N ALA A 87 -4.07 11.45 1.56
CA ALA A 87 -4.57 10.08 1.65
C ALA A 87 -4.06 9.34 2.91
N MET A 88 -2.83 9.60 3.34
CA MET A 88 -2.30 9.08 4.61
C MET A 88 -3.02 9.66 5.83
N ASP A 89 -3.35 10.95 5.80
CA ASP A 89 -4.11 11.60 6.87
C ASP A 89 -5.53 11.02 6.99
N ASP A 90 -6.19 10.80 5.85
CA ASP A 90 -7.51 10.13 5.83
C ASP A 90 -7.41 8.71 6.36
N ALA A 91 -6.38 7.97 5.95
CA ALA A 91 -6.13 6.62 6.43
C ALA A 91 -5.87 6.56 7.95
N LEU A 92 -5.29 7.61 8.54
CA LEU A 92 -5.18 7.75 9.99
C LEU A 92 -6.54 7.98 10.66
N VAL A 93 -7.41 8.79 10.05
CA VAL A 93 -8.76 9.08 10.57
C VAL A 93 -9.66 7.83 10.52
N TYR A 94 -9.60 7.08 9.43
CA TYR A 94 -10.40 5.87 9.23
C TYR A 94 -9.74 4.59 9.75
N GLU A 95 -8.58 4.71 10.39
CA GLU A 95 -7.78 3.59 10.87
C GLU A 95 -7.50 2.51 9.80
N ALA A 96 -7.29 2.94 8.56
CA ALA A 96 -7.12 2.06 7.40
C ALA A 96 -5.64 1.99 6.97
N PHE A 97 -4.86 1.18 7.67
CA PHE A 97 -3.42 1.08 7.48
C PHE A 97 -3.07 0.02 6.44
N ALA A 98 -3.05 0.36 5.16
CA ALA A 98 -2.51 -0.48 4.09
C ALA A 98 -2.17 0.39 2.88
N SER A 99 -1.15 0.00 2.12
CA SER A 99 -0.82 0.66 0.85
C SER A 99 -1.96 0.62 -0.18
N GLU A 100 -2.79 -0.42 -0.12
CA GLU A 100 -3.92 -0.69 -0.97
C GLU A 100 -5.04 0.34 -0.74
N TYR A 101 -5.26 0.74 0.52
CA TYR A 101 -6.22 1.77 0.86
C TYR A 101 -5.78 3.14 0.33
N ILE A 102 -4.48 3.47 0.49
CA ILE A 102 -3.89 4.69 -0.06
C ILE A 102 -4.05 4.72 -1.59
N ALA A 103 -3.72 3.63 -2.28
CA ALA A 103 -3.88 3.50 -3.73
C ALA A 103 -5.34 3.72 -4.15
N ASN A 104 -6.30 3.06 -3.48
CA ASN A 104 -7.71 3.21 -3.78
C ASN A 104 -8.18 4.66 -3.62
N LEU A 105 -7.76 5.35 -2.56
CA LEU A 105 -8.16 6.74 -2.33
C LEU A 105 -7.58 7.69 -3.38
N LEU A 106 -6.33 7.46 -3.80
CA LEU A 106 -5.70 8.22 -4.89
C LEU A 106 -6.43 7.98 -6.21
N GLU A 107 -6.72 6.73 -6.55
CA GLU A 107 -7.47 6.38 -7.77
C GLU A 107 -8.87 6.99 -7.78
N GLN A 108 -9.62 6.88 -6.67
CA GLN A 108 -10.96 7.44 -6.55
C GLN A 108 -10.96 8.95 -6.74
N ARG A 109 -9.96 9.66 -6.20
CA ARG A 109 -9.82 11.12 -6.34
C ARG A 109 -9.35 11.55 -7.72
N ALA A 110 -8.56 10.72 -8.39
CA ALA A 110 -8.07 10.99 -9.73
C ALA A 110 -9.15 10.77 -10.81
N ARG A 111 -10.22 10.01 -10.50
CA ARG A 111 -11.33 9.83 -11.43
C ARG A 111 -12.08 11.16 -11.63
N CYS A 112 -12.04 11.67 -12.86
CA CYS A 112 -13.00 12.68 -13.30
C CYS A 112 -14.38 12.03 -13.37
N ILE A 113 -15.23 12.29 -12.38
CA ILE A 113 -16.65 11.94 -12.47
C ILE A 113 -17.27 13.00 -13.40
N PRO A 114 -17.92 12.60 -14.51
CA PRO A 114 -18.64 13.56 -15.33
C PRO A 114 -19.69 14.25 -14.45
N GLU A 115 -19.86 15.56 -14.64
CA GLU A 115 -20.90 16.30 -13.94
C GLU A 115 -22.23 15.58 -14.11
N ALA A 116 -22.98 15.43 -13.02
CA ALA A 116 -24.25 14.72 -13.03
C ALA A 116 -25.22 15.42 -13.99
N SER A 117 -25.30 14.92 -15.22
CA SER A 117 -26.20 15.44 -16.24
C SER A 117 -27.52 14.67 -16.22
N ALA A 118 -28.57 15.29 -16.76
CA ALA A 118 -29.80 14.57 -17.04
C ALA A 118 -29.51 13.33 -17.92
N LEU A 119 -30.27 12.25 -17.71
CA LEU A 119 -30.15 11.06 -18.54
C LEU A 119 -30.66 11.39 -19.95
N HIS A 120 -29.74 11.49 -20.92
CA HIS A 120 -30.11 11.75 -22.31
C HIS A 120 -30.39 10.43 -23.01
N LEU A 121 -31.67 10.15 -23.27
CA LEU A 121 -32.09 8.98 -24.04
C LEU A 121 -32.17 9.35 -25.52
N THR A 122 -31.30 8.77 -26.35
CA THR A 122 -31.33 9.01 -27.81
C THR A 122 -32.53 8.36 -28.51
N ARG A 123 -33.25 7.45 -27.84
CA ARG A 123 -34.50 6.80 -28.27
C ARG A 123 -35.32 6.45 -27.04
N ARG A 124 -36.65 6.42 -27.18
CA ARG A 124 -37.60 6.11 -26.08
C ARG A 124 -37.56 7.14 -24.94
N GLU A 125 -37.72 8.41 -25.29
CA GLU A 125 -37.81 9.53 -24.32
C GLU A 125 -38.98 9.36 -23.35
N ASP A 126 -40.03 8.62 -23.75
CA ASP A 126 -41.16 8.21 -22.91
C ASP A 126 -40.74 7.46 -21.64
N LEU A 127 -39.58 6.81 -21.64
CA LEU A 127 -39.04 6.14 -20.45
C LEU A 127 -38.59 7.11 -19.35
N LEU A 128 -38.37 8.40 -19.65
CA LEU A 128 -38.09 9.41 -18.62
C LEU A 128 -39.30 9.68 -17.72
N GLU A 129 -40.51 9.39 -18.21
CA GLU A 129 -41.77 9.63 -17.50
C GLU A 129 -42.27 8.37 -16.76
N VAL A 130 -41.60 7.23 -16.93
CA VAL A 130 -41.99 5.97 -16.29
C VAL A 130 -41.86 6.10 -14.78
N ARG A 131 -43.00 6.02 -14.10
CA ARG A 131 -43.05 5.88 -12.64
C ARG A 131 -43.07 4.41 -12.28
N LEU A 132 -42.00 3.94 -11.65
CA LEU A 132 -41.97 2.62 -11.05
C LEU A 132 -42.73 2.65 -9.72
N ALA A 133 -43.55 1.63 -9.48
CA ALA A 133 -44.09 1.41 -8.14
C ALA A 133 -42.91 1.15 -7.18
N PRO A 134 -42.96 1.68 -5.94
CA PRO A 134 -41.94 1.36 -4.95
C PRO A 134 -41.84 -0.16 -4.79
N PRO A 135 -40.63 -0.73 -4.78
CA PRO A 135 -40.46 -2.17 -4.62
C PRO A 135 -41.05 -2.60 -3.28
N ASP A 136 -41.71 -3.76 -3.26
CA ASP A 136 -42.14 -4.35 -2.00
C ASP A 136 -40.92 -4.86 -1.22
N LEU A 137 -40.65 -4.22 -0.09
CA LEU A 137 -39.52 -4.55 0.80
C LEU A 137 -39.94 -5.50 1.94
N SER A 138 -41.18 -6.01 1.95
CA SER A 138 -41.69 -6.94 2.97
C SER A 138 -40.79 -8.17 3.16
N ILE A 139 -40.16 -8.65 2.08
CA ILE A 139 -39.23 -9.79 2.09
C ILE A 139 -38.00 -9.55 2.98
N TYR A 140 -37.54 -8.30 3.14
CA TYR A 140 -36.39 -7.96 3.98
C TYR A 140 -36.79 -7.68 5.43
N GLN A 141 -38.06 -7.31 5.68
CA GLN A 141 -38.57 -7.07 7.02
C GLN A 141 -38.64 -8.37 7.86
N ALA A 142 -38.88 -9.52 7.22
CA ALA A 142 -38.90 -10.82 7.90
C ALA A 142 -37.56 -11.18 8.57
N THR A 143 -36.44 -10.61 8.09
CA THR A 143 -35.09 -10.89 8.60
C THR A 143 -34.60 -9.91 9.67
N LEU A 144 -35.33 -8.82 9.93
CA LEU A 144 -34.99 -7.81 10.93
C LEU A 144 -35.55 -8.13 12.34
N GLN A 145 -35.82 -9.40 12.63
CA GLN A 145 -36.17 -9.79 14.00
C GLN A 145 -34.98 -9.42 14.91
N PRO A 146 -35.17 -8.56 15.92
CA PRO A 146 -34.10 -8.21 16.84
C PRO A 146 -33.66 -9.48 17.56
N HIS A 147 -32.40 -9.86 17.36
CA HIS A 147 -31.76 -10.88 18.19
C HIS A 147 -31.83 -10.39 19.65
N PRO A 148 -32.35 -11.19 20.60
CA PRO A 148 -32.35 -10.79 22.00
C PRO A 148 -30.91 -10.51 22.45
N PRO A 149 -30.70 -9.53 23.34
CA PRO A 149 -29.37 -9.25 23.87
C PRO A 149 -28.82 -10.52 24.53
N ASN A 150 -27.62 -10.94 24.12
CA ASN A 150 -26.89 -12.00 24.81
C ASN A 150 -26.70 -11.58 26.26
N THR A 151 -27.29 -12.36 27.18
CA THR A 151 -27.05 -12.22 28.62
C THR A 151 -25.76 -12.93 28.98
#